data_AF-N2J533-F1
#
_entry.id   AF-N2J533-F1
#
_cell.length_a   1.000
_cell.length_b   1.000
_cell.length_c   1.000
_cell.angle_alpha   90.00
_cell.angle_beta   90.00
_cell.angle_gamma   90.00
#
_symmetry.space_group_name_H-M   'P 1'
#
loop_
_entity.id
_entity.type
_entity.pdbx_description
1 polymer ?
#
loop_
_entity_poly.entity_id
_entity_poly.type
_entity_poly.pdbx_seq_one_letter_code
_entity_poly.pdbx_strand_id
1 'polypeptide(L)'
;MSPVYSWIQTQTNKQRSLYLIIDSLAEPNPIPELFGSGAIKEYANLYQGTSYEELSAIAPWLIRIEDMGNVAIQRLIQHPERDWGWLACTEFHEFSAIKKHLQDRIEIHEDEQISLYRFQDPRVIARSLAYLKREQAPYLLGPFESVLYWHAEKWKEYNNPTPSLSQLPEPPFPWLYSEPDEIKQEIKILNLEQWLWENQPAETTELAKQLHIRTWLKDCLAKAGIYQWKDAYQVFFLLMQNRLKQLNHPAWEPLPDEPPLAHFNRCQSLFRPQEK
;
A
#
# COMPACT_ATOMS: atom_id res chain seq x y z
N MET A 1 -23.70 15.13 16.83
CA MET A 1 -23.59 13.65 16.74
C MET A 1 -22.40 13.35 15.85
N SER A 2 -21.49 12.44 16.22
CA SER A 2 -20.31 12.15 15.38
C SER A 2 -20.73 11.61 14.01
N PRO A 3 -20.10 12.00 12.88
CA PRO A 3 -20.46 11.53 11.54
C PRO A 3 -20.53 10.01 11.41
N VAL A 4 -19.58 9.30 12.06
CA VAL A 4 -19.53 7.83 12.09
C VAL A 4 -20.76 7.22 12.77
N TYR A 5 -21.19 7.73 13.93
CA TYR A 5 -22.38 7.21 14.61
C TYR A 5 -23.66 7.49 13.82
N SER A 6 -23.75 8.64 13.15
CA SER A 6 -24.87 8.95 12.26
C SER A 6 -24.92 7.99 11.06
N TRP A 7 -23.76 7.68 10.47
CA TRP A 7 -23.67 6.72 9.38
C TRP A 7 -24.08 5.33 9.85
N ILE A 8 -23.54 4.85 10.98
CA ILE A 8 -23.89 3.53 11.57
C ILE A 8 -25.40 3.44 11.80
N GLN A 9 -25.99 4.43 12.47
CA GLN A 9 -27.43 4.45 12.73
C GLN A 9 -28.25 4.40 11.44
N THR A 10 -27.81 5.13 10.40
CA THR A 10 -28.47 5.14 9.10
C THR A 10 -28.43 3.77 8.43
N GLN A 11 -27.29 3.06 8.48
CA GLN A 11 -27.17 1.74 7.88
C GLN A 11 -27.94 0.68 8.68
N THR A 12 -27.91 0.75 10.01
CA THR A 12 -28.71 -0.13 10.89
C THR A 12 -30.21 0.05 10.65
N ASN A 13 -30.69 1.29 10.51
CA ASN A 13 -32.10 1.56 10.18
C ASN A 13 -32.52 0.99 8.82
N LYS A 14 -31.57 0.88 7.88
CA LYS A 14 -31.76 0.24 6.58
C LYS A 14 -31.58 -1.29 6.63
N GLN A 15 -31.38 -1.87 7.81
CA GLN A 15 -31.15 -3.31 8.03
C GLN A 15 -29.96 -3.86 7.23
N ARG A 16 -28.95 -3.03 6.98
CA ARG A 16 -27.74 -3.44 6.28
C ARG A 16 -26.78 -4.13 7.24
N SER A 17 -26.12 -5.16 6.75
CA SER A 17 -25.03 -5.82 7.46
C SER A 17 -23.79 -4.93 7.46
N LEU A 18 -23.13 -4.80 8.60
CA LEU A 18 -21.93 -3.99 8.75
C LEU A 18 -20.69 -4.87 8.75
N TYR A 19 -19.64 -4.38 8.10
CA TYR A 19 -18.38 -5.06 7.94
C TYR A 19 -17.21 -4.15 8.31
N LEU A 20 -16.16 -4.76 8.83
CA LEU A 20 -14.84 -4.17 8.92
C LEU A 20 -13.93 -4.82 7.87
N ILE A 21 -13.14 -4.00 7.21
CA ILE A 21 -11.97 -4.43 6.47
C ILE A 21 -10.77 -3.91 7.26
N ILE A 22 -10.02 -4.81 7.87
CA ILE A 22 -8.99 -4.50 8.85
C ILE A 22 -7.59 -4.69 8.28
N ASP A 23 -6.71 -3.72 8.53
CA ASP A 23 -5.27 -3.86 8.36
C ASP A 23 -4.66 -4.49 9.62
N SER A 24 -4.14 -5.71 9.49
CA SER A 24 -3.47 -6.42 10.59
C SER A 24 -2.11 -5.81 10.94
N LEU A 25 -1.57 -4.96 10.06
CA LEU A 25 -0.32 -4.21 10.28
C LEU A 25 -0.52 -2.88 11.01
N ALA A 26 -1.75 -2.48 11.31
CA ALA A 26 -2.00 -1.29 12.12
C ALA A 26 -1.44 -1.48 13.53
N GLU A 27 -1.00 -0.38 14.15
CA GLU A 27 -0.40 -0.40 15.49
C GLU A 27 -1.28 0.36 16.50
N PRO A 28 -1.79 -0.30 17.56
CA PRO A 28 -1.66 -1.72 17.84
C PRO A 28 -2.52 -2.58 16.89
N ASN A 29 -2.09 -3.83 16.64
CA ASN A 29 -2.86 -4.75 15.81
C ASN A 29 -4.26 -4.98 16.43
N PRO A 30 -5.34 -4.64 15.70
CA PRO A 30 -6.70 -4.70 16.24
C PRO A 30 -7.28 -6.12 16.31
N ILE A 31 -6.69 -7.09 15.60
CA ILE A 31 -7.24 -8.44 15.47
C ILE A 31 -7.36 -9.18 16.80
N PRO A 32 -6.33 -9.28 17.66
CA PRO A 32 -6.45 -10.01 18.93
C PRO A 32 -7.56 -9.47 19.84
N GLU A 33 -7.72 -8.14 19.89
CA GLU A 33 -8.76 -7.50 20.71
C GLU A 33 -10.17 -7.78 20.15
N LEU A 34 -10.36 -7.69 18.83
CA LEU A 34 -11.63 -7.97 18.18
C LEU A 34 -12.09 -9.43 18.38
N PHE A 35 -11.17 -10.39 18.26
CA PHE A 35 -11.48 -11.81 18.49
C PHE A 35 -11.74 -12.12 19.96
N GLY A 36 -11.08 -11.41 20.89
CA GLY A 36 -11.31 -11.55 22.32
C GLY A 36 -12.60 -10.90 22.83
N SER A 37 -13.26 -10.04 22.04
CA SER A 37 -14.40 -9.22 22.50
C SER A 37 -15.77 -9.82 22.25
N GLY A 38 -15.87 -10.89 21.45
CA GLY A 38 -17.14 -11.48 21.03
C GLY A 38 -17.96 -10.62 20.04
N ALA A 39 -17.37 -9.58 19.45
CA ALA A 39 -18.05 -8.68 18.51
C ALA A 39 -18.29 -9.27 17.11
N ILE A 40 -17.63 -10.39 16.81
CA ILE A 40 -17.49 -10.95 15.46
C ILE A 40 -18.60 -11.98 15.21
N LYS A 41 -19.36 -11.78 14.13
CA LYS A 41 -20.32 -12.78 13.63
C LYS A 41 -19.65 -13.80 12.73
N GLU A 42 -18.98 -13.30 11.70
CA GLU A 42 -18.28 -14.07 10.67
C GLU A 42 -17.00 -13.34 10.31
N TYR A 43 -15.97 -14.08 9.89
CA TYR A 43 -14.69 -13.50 9.53
C TYR A 43 -13.99 -14.32 8.43
N ALA A 44 -13.08 -13.66 7.72
CA ALA A 44 -12.16 -14.30 6.82
C ALA A 44 -10.83 -13.55 6.79
N ASN A 45 -9.74 -14.31 6.88
CA ASN A 45 -8.43 -13.87 6.44
C ASN A 45 -8.40 -13.94 4.90
N LEU A 46 -8.12 -12.81 4.23
CA LEU A 46 -8.28 -12.73 2.78
C LEU A 46 -7.15 -13.41 1.99
N TYR A 47 -6.02 -13.76 2.62
CA TYR A 47 -4.97 -14.55 1.95
C TYR A 47 -5.15 -16.06 2.15
N GLN A 48 -6.00 -16.47 3.08
CA GLN A 48 -6.25 -17.89 3.32
C GLN A 48 -7.01 -18.53 2.15
N GLY A 49 -6.45 -19.62 1.62
CA GLY A 49 -6.98 -20.30 0.42
C GLY A 49 -6.62 -19.61 -0.89
N THR A 50 -5.57 -18.76 -0.90
CA THR A 50 -4.98 -18.19 -2.11
C THR A 50 -3.50 -18.55 -2.22
N SER A 51 -2.84 -18.12 -3.30
CA SER A 51 -1.38 -18.20 -3.50
C SER A 51 -0.55 -17.50 -2.41
N TYR A 52 -1.18 -16.69 -1.55
CA TYR A 52 -0.53 -15.88 -0.51
C TYR A 52 -0.77 -16.39 0.91
N GLU A 53 -1.23 -17.62 1.09
CA GLU A 53 -1.56 -18.16 2.42
C GLU A 53 -0.39 -18.09 3.42
N GLU A 54 0.85 -18.21 2.94
CA GLU A 54 2.07 -18.03 3.73
C GLU A 54 2.20 -16.61 4.34
N LEU A 55 1.57 -15.61 3.73
CA LEU A 55 1.52 -14.22 4.19
C LEU A 55 0.29 -13.92 5.08
N SER A 56 -0.45 -14.94 5.51
CA SER A 56 -1.67 -14.79 6.32
C SER A 56 -1.50 -13.92 7.58
N ALA A 57 -0.30 -13.87 8.16
CA ALA A 57 0.02 -13.04 9.31
C ALA A 57 -0.16 -11.53 9.07
N ILE A 58 0.01 -11.09 7.82
CA ILE A 58 -0.11 -9.68 7.40
C ILE A 58 -1.34 -9.45 6.50
N ALA A 59 -2.22 -10.44 6.40
CA ALA A 59 -3.34 -10.39 5.50
C ALA A 59 -4.40 -9.39 5.98
N PRO A 60 -5.18 -8.82 5.04
CA PRO A 60 -6.42 -8.14 5.37
C PRO A 60 -7.42 -9.10 6.01
N TRP A 61 -8.22 -8.59 6.95
CA TRP A 61 -9.34 -9.34 7.51
C TRP A 61 -10.67 -8.71 7.10
N LEU A 62 -11.58 -9.54 6.59
CA LEU A 62 -12.99 -9.21 6.44
C LEU A 62 -13.73 -9.71 7.67
N ILE A 63 -14.45 -8.83 8.36
CA ILE A 63 -15.19 -9.17 9.59
C ILE A 63 -16.61 -8.65 9.46
N ARG A 64 -17.61 -9.51 9.61
CA ARG A 64 -19.02 -9.12 9.78
C ARG A 64 -19.28 -8.85 11.26
N ILE A 65 -19.80 -7.67 11.55
CA ILE A 65 -20.01 -7.19 12.92
C ILE A 65 -21.38 -7.68 13.43
N GLU A 66 -21.43 -8.25 14.63
CA GLU A 66 -22.68 -8.62 15.30
C GLU A 66 -23.25 -7.46 16.12
N ASP A 67 -22.39 -6.76 16.88
CA ASP A 67 -22.78 -5.66 17.76
C ASP A 67 -21.84 -4.46 17.64
N MET A 68 -22.37 -3.35 17.09
CA MET A 68 -21.65 -2.09 17.00
C MET A 68 -21.41 -1.43 18.36
N GLY A 69 -22.18 -1.78 19.39
CA GLY A 69 -21.99 -1.30 20.77
C GLY A 69 -20.78 -1.92 21.48
N ASN A 70 -20.15 -2.95 20.90
CA ASN A 70 -19.02 -3.62 21.49
C ASN A 70 -17.84 -2.67 21.73
N VAL A 71 -17.21 -2.77 22.91
CA VAL A 71 -16.13 -1.88 23.35
C VAL A 71 -14.93 -1.87 22.39
N ALA A 72 -14.55 -3.03 21.83
CA ALA A 72 -13.43 -3.10 20.89
C ALA A 72 -13.75 -2.32 19.60
N ILE A 73 -14.97 -2.46 19.07
CA ILE A 73 -15.44 -1.72 17.89
C ILE A 73 -15.48 -0.21 18.18
N GLN A 74 -15.95 0.18 19.36
CA GLN A 74 -15.99 1.58 19.79
C GLN A 74 -14.60 2.20 19.88
N ARG A 75 -13.60 1.46 20.36
CA ARG A 75 -12.20 1.93 20.39
C ARG A 75 -11.64 2.19 19.00
N LEU A 76 -11.92 1.31 18.03
CA LEU A 76 -11.54 1.54 16.64
C LEU A 76 -12.17 2.85 16.11
N ILE A 77 -13.46 3.03 16.32
CA ILE A 77 -14.19 4.22 15.88
C ILE A 77 -13.65 5.52 16.53
N GLN A 78 -13.17 5.44 17.77
CA GLN A 78 -12.60 6.56 18.52
C GLN A 78 -11.15 6.87 18.15
N HIS A 79 -10.41 5.90 17.59
CA HIS A 79 -9.01 6.03 17.19
C HIS A 79 -8.77 5.77 15.69
N PRO A 80 -9.49 6.46 14.79
CA PRO A 80 -9.35 6.25 13.36
C PRO A 80 -7.99 6.69 12.78
N GLU A 81 -7.26 7.56 13.50
CA GLU A 81 -5.91 8.02 13.15
C GLU A 81 -4.86 6.89 13.15
N ARG A 82 -5.20 5.70 13.65
CA ARG A 82 -4.31 4.53 13.68
C ARG A 82 -4.32 3.71 12.39
N ASP A 83 -5.03 4.16 11.37
CA ASP A 83 -5.11 3.52 10.05
C ASP A 83 -5.50 2.02 10.12
N TRP A 84 -6.34 1.64 11.09
CA TRP A 84 -6.71 0.23 11.36
C TRP A 84 -7.55 -0.43 10.27
N GLY A 85 -8.07 0.33 9.32
CA GLY A 85 -8.98 -0.16 8.31
C GLY A 85 -10.13 0.79 8.00
N TRP A 86 -11.25 0.22 7.57
CA TRP A 86 -12.46 0.97 7.24
C TRP A 86 -13.72 0.12 7.43
N LEU A 87 -14.86 0.81 7.45
CA LEU A 87 -16.20 0.24 7.61
C LEU A 87 -16.89 0.14 6.25
N ALA A 88 -17.64 -0.94 6.05
CA ALA A 88 -18.52 -1.11 4.92
C ALA A 88 -19.91 -1.52 5.40
N CYS A 89 -20.93 -1.20 4.62
CA CYS A 89 -22.24 -1.81 4.79
C CYS A 89 -22.64 -2.50 3.49
N THR A 90 -23.39 -3.59 3.62
CA THR A 90 -24.12 -4.12 2.48
C THR A 90 -25.51 -4.61 2.81
N GLU A 91 -26.36 -4.68 1.79
CA GLU A 91 -27.59 -5.47 1.83
C GLU A 91 -27.25 -6.97 2.01
N PHE A 92 -28.25 -7.85 1.93
CA PHE A 92 -28.01 -9.27 2.16
C PHE A 92 -27.22 -9.90 1.00
N HIS A 93 -25.94 -10.20 1.27
CA HIS A 93 -25.08 -11.00 0.41
C HIS A 93 -24.39 -12.12 1.21
N GLU A 94 -24.17 -13.24 0.54
CA GLU A 94 -23.39 -14.36 1.09
C GLU A 94 -21.99 -13.91 1.46
N PHE A 95 -21.54 -14.24 2.67
CA PHE A 95 -20.22 -13.82 3.17
C PHE A 95 -19.08 -14.33 2.28
N SER A 96 -19.22 -15.56 1.76
CA SER A 96 -18.29 -16.17 0.82
C SER A 96 -18.18 -15.40 -0.50
N ALA A 97 -19.28 -14.82 -0.99
CA ALA A 97 -19.28 -14.01 -2.21
C ALA A 97 -18.54 -12.68 -2.01
N ILE A 98 -18.74 -12.03 -0.85
CA ILE A 98 -18.00 -10.81 -0.47
C ILE A 98 -16.51 -11.12 -0.31
N LYS A 99 -16.17 -12.23 0.38
CA LYS A 99 -14.80 -12.71 0.51
C LYS A 99 -14.16 -12.88 -0.86
N LYS A 100 -14.80 -13.62 -1.77
CA LYS A 100 -14.28 -13.89 -3.12
C LYS A 100 -14.10 -12.60 -3.91
N HIS A 101 -15.08 -11.68 -3.86
CA HIS A 101 -14.99 -10.37 -4.51
C HIS A 101 -13.72 -9.63 -4.09
N LEU A 102 -13.45 -9.53 -2.79
CA LEU A 102 -12.25 -8.87 -2.28
C LEU A 102 -10.97 -9.61 -2.65
N GLN A 103 -10.97 -10.95 -2.59
CA GLN A 103 -9.81 -11.76 -2.96
C GLN A 103 -9.38 -11.56 -4.42
N ASP A 104 -10.35 -11.42 -5.33
CA ASP A 104 -10.07 -11.19 -6.75
C ASP A 104 -9.38 -9.85 -7.03
N ARG A 105 -9.34 -8.93 -6.05
CA ARG A 105 -8.77 -7.57 -6.19
C ARG A 105 -7.47 -7.39 -5.41
N ILE A 106 -6.97 -8.46 -4.80
CA ILE A 106 -5.69 -8.44 -4.07
C ILE A 106 -4.53 -8.37 -5.05
N GLU A 107 -4.58 -9.11 -6.15
CA GLU A 107 -3.47 -9.18 -7.10
C GLU A 107 -3.48 -7.98 -8.06
N ILE A 108 -2.33 -7.33 -8.18
CA ILE A 108 -2.04 -6.30 -9.18
C ILE A 108 -0.99 -6.86 -10.12
N HIS A 109 -1.31 -6.86 -11.40
CA HIS A 109 -0.35 -7.18 -12.45
C HIS A 109 0.06 -5.89 -13.13
N GLU A 110 1.27 -5.41 -12.82
CA GLU A 110 1.92 -4.29 -13.52
C GLU A 110 3.21 -4.81 -14.16
N ASP A 111 3.28 -4.75 -15.49
CA ASP A 111 4.38 -5.30 -16.29
C ASP A 111 4.66 -6.80 -15.98
N GLU A 112 5.92 -7.14 -15.63
CA GLU A 112 6.36 -8.50 -15.25
C GLU A 112 6.32 -8.73 -13.72
N GLN A 113 5.76 -7.79 -12.95
CA GLN A 113 5.72 -7.88 -11.49
C GLN A 113 4.31 -8.04 -10.95
N ILE A 114 4.16 -8.96 -10.00
CA ILE A 114 2.94 -9.14 -9.21
C ILE A 114 3.10 -8.38 -7.89
N SER A 115 2.17 -7.48 -7.61
CA SER A 115 2.09 -6.74 -6.35
C SER A 115 0.75 -6.98 -5.66
N LEU A 116 0.69 -6.79 -4.33
CA LEU A 116 -0.54 -6.95 -3.56
C LEU A 116 -1.19 -5.59 -3.28
N TYR A 117 -2.41 -5.40 -3.76
CA TYR A 117 -3.21 -4.22 -3.51
C TYR A 117 -3.65 -4.16 -2.05
N ARG A 118 -3.22 -3.10 -1.35
CA ARG A 118 -3.49 -2.89 0.07
C ARG A 118 -4.79 -2.13 0.31
N PHE A 119 -5.93 -2.61 -0.20
CA PHE A 119 -7.21 -1.93 -0.02
C PHE A 119 -7.64 -1.79 1.45
N GLN A 120 -7.09 -2.59 2.36
CA GLN A 120 -7.36 -2.47 3.80
C GLN A 120 -6.79 -1.19 4.41
N ASP A 121 -5.72 -0.63 3.83
CA ASP A 121 -5.15 0.63 4.30
C ASP A 121 -6.13 1.78 3.94
N PRO A 122 -6.67 2.52 4.93
CA PRO A 122 -7.66 3.56 4.68
C PRO A 122 -7.13 4.68 3.79
N ARG A 123 -5.81 4.89 3.73
CA ARG A 123 -5.19 5.89 2.86
C ARG A 123 -5.14 5.42 1.42
N VAL A 124 -4.94 4.13 1.18
CA VAL A 124 -4.93 3.52 -0.15
C VAL A 124 -6.35 3.54 -0.73
N ILE A 125 -7.35 3.05 0.02
CA ILE A 125 -8.74 3.05 -0.45
C ILE A 125 -9.26 4.48 -0.68
N ALA A 126 -8.89 5.44 0.17
CA ALA A 126 -9.27 6.84 -0.01
C ALA A 126 -8.76 7.42 -1.33
N ARG A 127 -7.50 7.15 -1.69
CA ARG A 127 -6.91 7.62 -2.95
C ARG A 127 -7.57 6.94 -4.15
N SER A 128 -7.76 5.62 -4.10
CA SER A 128 -8.44 4.88 -5.16
C SER A 128 -9.86 5.40 -5.40
N LEU A 129 -10.65 5.62 -4.34
CA LEU A 129 -12.01 6.17 -4.45
C LEU A 129 -12.05 7.62 -4.94
N ALA A 130 -11.01 8.41 -4.68
CA ALA A 130 -10.91 9.78 -5.19
C ALA A 130 -10.58 9.83 -6.69
N TYR A 131 -9.89 8.80 -7.21
CA TYR A 131 -9.49 8.72 -8.62
C TYR A 131 -10.55 8.05 -9.51
N LEU A 132 -11.32 7.11 -8.94
CA LEU A 132 -12.34 6.38 -9.67
C LEU A 132 -13.43 7.31 -10.22
N LYS A 133 -13.79 7.12 -11.49
CA LYS A 133 -15.06 7.63 -12.01
C LYS A 133 -16.20 6.96 -11.24
N ARG A 134 -17.32 7.67 -11.10
CA ARG A 134 -18.48 7.20 -10.32
C ARG A 134 -18.93 5.81 -10.78
N GLU A 135 -18.97 5.57 -12.08
CA GLU A 135 -19.40 4.31 -12.70
C GLU A 135 -18.39 3.16 -12.50
N GLN A 136 -17.14 3.47 -12.12
CA GLN A 136 -16.09 2.47 -11.90
C GLN A 136 -16.03 1.99 -10.45
N ALA A 137 -16.62 2.73 -9.51
CA ALA A 137 -16.62 2.37 -8.09
C ALA A 137 -17.16 0.96 -7.77
N PRO A 138 -18.22 0.45 -8.44
CA PRO A 138 -18.70 -0.91 -8.24
C PRO A 138 -17.64 -1.97 -8.55
N TYR A 139 -16.72 -1.71 -9.49
CA TYR A 139 -15.66 -2.68 -9.78
C TYR A 139 -14.73 -2.88 -8.60
N LEU A 140 -14.51 -1.87 -7.76
CA LEU A 140 -13.72 -1.99 -6.53
C LEU A 140 -14.57 -2.41 -5.34
N LEU A 141 -15.62 -1.63 -5.03
CA LEU A 141 -16.45 -1.78 -3.84
C LEU A 141 -17.41 -2.97 -3.90
N GLY A 142 -17.72 -3.45 -5.11
CA GLY A 142 -18.57 -4.61 -5.30
C GLY A 142 -19.95 -4.45 -4.69
N PRO A 143 -20.35 -5.39 -3.82
CA PRO A 143 -21.67 -5.37 -3.22
C PRO A 143 -21.80 -4.32 -2.13
N PHE A 144 -20.75 -3.63 -1.68
CA PHE A 144 -20.89 -2.64 -0.61
C PHE A 144 -21.66 -1.40 -1.07
N GLU A 145 -22.74 -1.08 -0.39
CA GLU A 145 -23.62 0.05 -0.63
C GLU A 145 -22.97 1.37 -0.25
N SER A 146 -22.26 1.37 0.87
CA SER A 146 -21.58 2.53 1.42
C SER A 146 -20.36 2.09 2.19
N VAL A 147 -19.30 2.87 2.11
CA VAL A 147 -18.09 2.68 2.88
C VAL A 147 -17.74 3.94 3.65
N LEU A 148 -17.15 3.77 4.83
CA LEU A 148 -16.72 4.85 5.71
C LEU A 148 -15.26 4.61 6.10
N TYR A 149 -14.39 5.57 5.78
CA TYR A 149 -12.95 5.47 6.00
C TYR A 149 -12.42 6.79 6.57
N TRP A 150 -11.29 6.71 7.30
CA TRP A 150 -10.62 7.88 7.83
C TRP A 150 -9.62 8.43 6.83
N HIS A 151 -9.73 9.71 6.50
CA HIS A 151 -8.76 10.35 5.62
C HIS A 151 -8.77 11.87 5.75
N ALA A 152 -7.57 12.47 5.82
CA ALA A 152 -7.39 13.91 6.02
C ALA A 152 -8.13 14.42 7.28
N GLU A 153 -7.86 13.76 8.41
CA GLU A 153 -8.36 14.11 9.75
C GLU A 153 -9.89 14.12 9.90
N LYS A 154 -10.59 13.37 9.03
CA LYS A 154 -12.04 13.21 9.12
C LYS A 154 -12.52 11.89 8.57
N TRP A 155 -13.65 11.45 9.10
CA TRP A 155 -14.44 10.37 8.52
C TRP A 155 -15.02 10.82 7.18
N LYS A 156 -14.79 10.03 6.14
CA LYS A 156 -15.35 10.23 4.80
C LYS A 156 -16.24 9.06 4.45
N GLU A 157 -17.40 9.39 3.90
CA GLU A 157 -18.34 8.42 3.35
C GLU A 157 -18.19 8.38 1.83
N TYR A 158 -18.26 7.19 1.25
CA TYR A 158 -18.42 7.00 -0.19
C TYR A 158 -19.59 6.04 -0.44
N ASN A 159 -20.56 6.51 -1.23
CA ASN A 159 -21.71 5.70 -1.62
C ASN A 159 -21.48 5.07 -2.99
N ASN A 160 -21.58 3.75 -3.04
CA ASN A 160 -21.46 3.00 -4.28
C ASN A 160 -22.75 3.20 -5.10
N PRO A 161 -22.67 3.74 -6.32
CA PRO A 161 -23.87 4.11 -7.08
C PRO A 161 -24.67 2.90 -7.56
N THR A 162 -24.00 1.76 -7.82
CA THR A 162 -24.64 0.53 -8.30
C THR A 162 -23.98 -0.68 -7.64
N PRO A 163 -24.29 -0.94 -6.35
CA PRO A 163 -23.75 -2.08 -5.61
C PRO A 163 -24.08 -3.39 -6.32
N SER A 164 -23.06 -4.19 -6.59
CA SER A 164 -23.19 -5.46 -7.30
C SER A 164 -21.93 -6.30 -7.15
N LEU A 165 -22.07 -7.63 -7.22
CA LEU A 165 -20.93 -8.53 -7.36
C LEU A 165 -20.36 -8.45 -8.77
N SER A 166 -19.76 -7.30 -9.09
CA SER A 166 -19.14 -7.03 -10.38
C SER A 166 -17.95 -7.97 -10.60
N GLN A 167 -17.87 -8.54 -11.80
CA GLN A 167 -16.70 -9.29 -12.23
C GLN A 167 -15.46 -8.39 -12.18
N LEU A 168 -14.30 -9.00 -11.99
CA LEU A 168 -13.03 -8.28 -12.07
C LEU A 168 -12.87 -7.75 -13.50
N PRO A 169 -12.69 -6.43 -13.71
CA PRO A 169 -12.42 -5.90 -15.03
C PRO A 169 -11.04 -6.34 -15.52
N GLU A 170 -10.83 -6.38 -16.83
CA GLU A 170 -9.49 -6.61 -17.40
C GLU A 170 -8.53 -5.45 -17.04
N PRO A 171 -7.23 -5.71 -16.83
CA PRO A 171 -6.23 -4.67 -16.62
C PRO A 171 -6.19 -3.67 -17.79
N PRO A 172 -5.88 -2.38 -17.52
CA PRO A 172 -5.51 -1.81 -16.23
C PRO A 172 -6.70 -1.63 -15.28
N PHE A 173 -6.52 -2.02 -14.02
CA PHE A 173 -7.57 -1.89 -13.01
C PHE A 173 -7.83 -0.42 -12.67
N PRO A 174 -9.09 0.07 -12.69
CA PRO A 174 -9.39 1.50 -12.61
C PRO A 174 -9.11 2.13 -11.23
N TRP A 175 -8.96 1.31 -10.18
CA TRP A 175 -8.61 1.77 -8.83
C TRP A 175 -7.10 1.87 -8.60
N LEU A 176 -6.30 1.37 -9.54
CA LEU A 176 -4.85 1.57 -9.55
C LEU A 176 -4.58 2.88 -10.26
N TYR A 177 -4.27 3.89 -9.45
CA TYR A 177 -3.78 5.15 -9.97
C TYR A 177 -2.25 5.06 -10.05
N SER A 178 -1.69 5.46 -11.18
CA SER A 178 -0.27 5.76 -11.22
C SER A 178 -0.05 7.10 -10.53
N GLU A 179 0.70 7.09 -9.44
CA GLU A 179 1.28 8.32 -8.88
C GLU A 179 2.02 9.07 -10.00
N PRO A 180 1.88 10.42 -10.09
CA PRO A 180 2.72 11.23 -10.97
C PRO A 180 4.19 10.91 -10.75
N ASP A 181 4.99 10.96 -11.81
CA ASP A 181 6.40 10.56 -11.75
C ASP A 181 7.19 11.37 -10.71
N GLU A 182 6.83 12.64 -10.51
CA GLU A 182 7.43 13.48 -9.48
C GLU A 182 7.16 12.96 -8.06
N ILE A 183 5.92 12.48 -7.80
CA ILE A 183 5.55 11.90 -6.51
C ILE A 183 6.23 10.55 -6.31
N LYS A 184 6.27 9.69 -7.35
CA LYS A 184 7.01 8.41 -7.31
C LYS A 184 8.48 8.64 -6.97
N GLN A 185 9.08 9.67 -7.57
CA GLN A 185 10.48 10.02 -7.32
C GLN A 185 10.70 10.53 -5.89
N GLU A 186 9.84 11.42 -5.39
CA GLU A 186 9.96 11.91 -4.01
C GLU A 186 9.71 10.82 -2.95
N ILE A 187 8.80 9.87 -3.19
CA ILE A 187 8.60 8.69 -2.33
C ILE A 187 9.87 7.82 -2.33
N LYS A 188 10.46 7.55 -3.49
CA LYS A 188 11.73 6.79 -3.58
C LYS A 188 12.84 7.46 -2.80
N ILE A 189 12.96 8.79 -2.88
CA ILE A 189 13.96 9.56 -2.13
C ILE A 189 13.73 9.44 -0.63
N LEU A 190 12.49 9.63 -0.17
CA LEU A 190 12.13 9.53 1.24
C LEU A 190 12.44 8.13 1.81
N ASN A 191 12.05 7.08 1.08
CA ASN A 191 12.29 5.70 1.51
C ASN A 191 13.79 5.37 1.58
N LEU A 192 14.58 5.83 0.61
CA LEU A 192 16.04 5.63 0.62
C LEU A 192 16.72 6.43 1.73
N GLU A 193 16.27 7.66 1.99
CA GLU A 193 16.77 8.48 3.10
C GLU A 193 16.49 7.79 4.44
N GLN A 194 15.26 7.33 4.66
CA GLN A 194 14.89 6.57 5.86
C GLN A 194 15.73 5.30 6.00
N TRP A 195 15.86 4.52 4.93
CA TRP A 195 16.65 3.30 4.93
C TRP A 195 18.12 3.56 5.30
N LEU A 196 18.73 4.64 4.81
CA LEU A 196 20.10 5.04 5.14
C LEU A 196 20.25 5.35 6.63
N TRP A 197 19.31 6.09 7.21
CA TRP A 197 19.33 6.42 8.63
C TRP A 197 19.09 5.20 9.53
N GLU A 198 18.25 4.26 9.11
CA GLU A 198 17.95 3.04 9.88
C GLU A 198 19.05 1.98 9.79
N ASN A 199 19.61 1.77 8.59
CA ASN A 199 20.52 0.65 8.32
C ASN A 199 22.01 1.04 8.35
N GLN A 200 22.33 2.33 8.14
CA GLN A 200 23.72 2.84 8.11
C GLN A 200 23.85 4.20 8.82
N PRO A 201 23.46 4.32 10.11
CA PRO A 201 23.38 5.61 10.79
C PRO A 201 24.74 6.33 10.92
N ALA A 202 25.82 5.59 11.18
CA ALA A 202 27.15 6.17 11.37
C ALA A 202 27.68 6.74 10.05
N GLU A 203 27.59 5.97 8.97
CA GLU A 203 28.02 6.35 7.64
C GLU A 203 27.18 7.49 7.06
N THR A 204 25.86 7.45 7.29
CA THR A 204 24.95 8.52 6.86
C THR A 204 25.24 9.81 7.59
N THR A 205 25.60 9.75 8.88
CA THR A 205 26.04 10.92 9.66
C THR A 205 27.31 11.53 9.07
N GLU A 206 28.32 10.72 8.74
CA GLU A 206 29.55 11.22 8.11
C GLU A 206 29.30 11.83 6.72
N LEU A 207 28.40 11.23 5.94
CA LEU A 207 27.99 11.76 4.63
C LEU A 207 27.27 13.12 4.78
N ALA A 208 26.35 13.23 5.74
CA ALA A 208 25.58 14.44 6.01
C ALA A 208 26.45 15.62 6.48
N LYS A 209 27.65 15.37 7.02
CA LYS A 209 28.63 16.43 7.34
C LYS A 209 29.22 17.09 6.09
N GLN A 210 29.24 16.39 4.96
CA GLN A 210 29.89 16.84 3.73
C GLN A 210 28.92 17.32 2.67
N LEU A 211 27.68 16.83 2.68
CA LEU A 211 26.69 17.13 1.65
C LEU A 211 25.26 17.06 2.18
N HIS A 212 24.33 17.63 1.42
CA HIS A 212 22.91 17.52 1.68
C HIS A 212 22.37 16.18 1.14
N ILE A 213 22.01 15.25 2.03
CA ILE A 213 21.65 13.86 1.71
C ILE A 213 20.56 13.78 0.62
N ARG A 214 19.50 14.56 0.76
CA ARG A 214 18.38 14.54 -0.19
C ARG A 214 18.78 14.98 -1.59
N THR A 215 19.67 15.96 -1.71
CA THR A 215 20.18 16.43 -3.01
C THR A 215 21.08 15.37 -3.64
N TRP A 216 21.94 14.76 -2.84
CA TRP A 216 22.79 13.67 -3.29
C TRP A 216 21.99 12.43 -3.75
N LEU A 217 20.91 12.07 -3.05
CA LEU A 217 19.99 11.01 -3.47
C LEU A 217 19.31 11.34 -4.81
N LYS A 218 18.88 12.59 -5.01
CA LYS A 218 18.32 13.06 -6.29
C LYS A 218 19.32 12.87 -7.43
N ASP A 219 20.56 13.28 -7.24
CA ASP A 219 21.61 13.15 -8.25
C ASP A 219 21.92 11.68 -8.57
N CYS A 220 21.94 10.81 -7.55
CA CYS A 220 22.11 9.37 -7.74
C CYS A 220 20.98 8.76 -8.56
N LEU A 221 19.72 9.06 -8.21
CA LEU A 221 18.55 8.53 -8.91
C LEU A 221 18.46 9.08 -10.34
N ALA A 222 18.82 10.35 -10.57
CA ALA A 222 18.90 10.92 -11.91
C ALA A 222 19.93 10.19 -12.77
N LYS A 223 21.12 9.90 -12.23
CA LYS A 223 22.15 9.10 -12.92
C LYS A 223 21.68 7.66 -13.20
N ALA A 224 21.05 7.00 -12.23
CA ALA A 224 20.46 5.67 -12.46
C ALA A 224 19.41 5.71 -13.59
N GLY A 225 18.62 6.78 -13.66
CA GLY A 225 17.67 7.04 -14.75
C GLY A 225 18.36 7.18 -16.12
N ILE A 226 19.45 7.96 -16.20
CA ILE A 226 20.26 8.11 -17.43
C ILE A 226 20.82 6.75 -17.89
N TYR A 227 21.34 5.97 -16.95
CA TYR A 227 21.87 4.63 -17.24
C TYR A 227 20.78 3.56 -17.46
N GLN A 228 19.51 3.94 -17.27
CA GLN A 228 18.35 3.04 -17.31
C GLN A 228 18.48 1.86 -16.34
N TRP A 229 19.12 2.09 -15.20
CA TRP A 229 19.24 1.13 -14.11
C TRP A 229 17.99 1.18 -13.25
N LYS A 230 17.10 0.19 -13.45
CA LYS A 230 15.77 0.16 -12.83
C LYS A 230 15.70 -0.73 -11.60
N ASP A 231 16.64 -1.66 -11.44
CA ASP A 231 16.62 -2.63 -10.35
C ASP A 231 17.18 -2.05 -9.04
N ALA A 232 16.63 -2.51 -7.91
CA ALA A 232 16.98 -2.01 -6.58
C ALA A 232 18.47 -2.22 -6.25
N TYR A 233 19.05 -3.36 -6.67
CA TYR A 233 20.47 -3.65 -6.46
C TYR A 233 21.37 -2.71 -7.27
N GLN A 234 20.96 -2.33 -8.49
CA GLN A 234 21.72 -1.40 -9.32
C GLN A 234 21.76 0.01 -8.71
N VAL A 235 20.61 0.48 -8.21
CA VAL A 235 20.52 1.77 -7.50
C VAL A 235 21.36 1.72 -6.22
N PHE A 236 21.29 0.63 -5.46
CA PHE A 236 22.08 0.45 -4.25
C PHE A 236 23.59 0.46 -4.54
N PHE A 237 24.04 -0.25 -5.58
CA PHE A 237 25.44 -0.23 -6.01
C PHE A 237 25.88 1.19 -6.35
N LEU A 238 25.08 1.94 -7.11
CA LEU A 238 25.40 3.32 -7.47
C LEU A 238 25.52 4.22 -6.23
N LEU A 239 24.62 4.11 -5.26
CA LEU A 239 24.66 4.84 -3.99
C LEU A 239 25.97 4.55 -3.23
N MET A 240 26.34 3.28 -3.13
CA MET A 240 27.57 2.86 -2.45
C MET A 240 28.83 3.42 -3.13
N GLN A 241 28.89 3.42 -4.46
CA GLN A 241 30.06 3.94 -5.18
C GLN A 241 30.12 5.47 -5.23
N ASN A 242 28.97 6.15 -5.27
CA ASN A 242 28.90 7.61 -5.14
C ASN A 242 29.39 8.07 -3.78
N ARG A 243 29.02 7.34 -2.72
CA ARG A 243 29.55 7.57 -1.37
C ARG A 243 31.08 7.50 -1.32
N LEU A 244 31.69 6.55 -2.04
CA LEU A 244 33.14 6.40 -2.15
C LEU A 244 33.80 7.42 -3.10
N LYS A 245 33.04 8.37 -3.64
CA LYS A 245 33.48 9.37 -4.64
C LYS A 245 34.10 8.74 -5.90
N GLN A 246 33.75 7.49 -6.19
CA GLN A 246 34.29 6.75 -7.34
C GLN A 246 33.59 7.09 -8.66
N LEU A 247 32.45 7.79 -8.61
CA LEU A 247 31.68 8.17 -9.81
C LEU A 247 32.34 9.23 -10.69
N ASN A 248 33.47 9.81 -10.28
CA ASN A 248 34.21 10.75 -11.13
C ASN A 248 35.08 10.03 -12.18
N HIS A 249 35.10 8.69 -12.17
CA HIS A 249 35.89 7.91 -13.12
C HIS A 249 35.17 7.78 -14.48
N PRO A 250 35.84 8.03 -15.63
CA PRO A 250 35.20 8.02 -16.94
C PRO A 250 34.58 6.67 -17.33
N ALA A 251 35.03 5.57 -16.72
CA ALA A 251 34.44 4.25 -16.94
C ALA A 251 32.99 4.11 -16.44
N TRP A 252 32.44 5.09 -15.71
CA TRP A 252 31.02 5.10 -15.38
C TRP A 252 30.12 5.46 -16.57
N GLU A 253 30.66 6.11 -17.60
CA GLU A 253 29.88 6.44 -18.79
C GLU A 253 29.60 5.19 -19.64
N PRO A 254 28.38 5.05 -20.19
CA PRO A 254 28.04 3.96 -21.09
C PRO A 254 28.82 4.09 -22.40
N LEU A 255 29.26 2.96 -22.95
CA LEU A 255 29.89 2.91 -24.26
C LEU A 255 28.81 3.06 -25.36
N PRO A 256 29.19 3.48 -26.59
CA PRO A 256 28.27 3.48 -27.72
C PRO A 256 27.61 2.12 -27.91
N ASP A 257 26.29 2.11 -28.05
CA ASP A 257 25.45 0.91 -28.23
C ASP A 257 25.53 -0.13 -27.10
N GLU A 258 26.01 0.26 -25.91
CA GLU A 258 26.06 -0.63 -24.75
C GLU A 258 24.67 -0.76 -24.10
N PRO A 259 24.09 -1.97 -24.02
CA PRO A 259 22.82 -2.17 -23.33
C PRO A 259 22.94 -1.87 -21.82
N PRO A 260 21.87 -1.36 -21.16
CA PRO A 260 21.91 -0.97 -19.75
C PRO A 260 22.44 -2.06 -18.80
N LEU A 261 22.06 -3.32 -19.03
CA LEU A 261 22.52 -4.44 -18.21
C LEU A 261 24.02 -4.76 -18.43
N ALA A 262 24.51 -4.62 -19.66
CA ALA A 262 25.93 -4.82 -19.97
C ALA A 262 26.78 -3.71 -19.32
N HIS A 263 26.29 -2.47 -19.41
CA HIS A 263 26.88 -1.31 -18.73
C HIS A 263 26.99 -1.52 -17.22
N PHE A 264 25.90 -1.97 -16.59
CA PHE A 264 25.90 -2.28 -15.16
C PHE A 264 26.95 -3.34 -14.79
N ASN A 265 26.96 -4.48 -15.49
CA ASN A 265 27.90 -5.57 -15.21
C ASN A 265 29.36 -5.13 -15.35
N ARG A 266 29.65 -4.28 -16.35
CA ARG A 266 30.98 -3.70 -16.52
C ARG A 266 31.37 -2.81 -15.34
N CYS A 267 30.52 -1.85 -14.97
CA CYS A 267 30.75 -0.98 -13.82
C CYS A 267 30.91 -1.79 -12.52
N GLN A 268 30.09 -2.81 -12.33
CA GLN A 268 30.19 -3.71 -11.18
C GLN A 268 31.54 -4.44 -11.13
N SER A 269 32.03 -4.94 -12.28
CA SER A 269 33.32 -5.63 -12.34
C SER A 269 34.51 -4.72 -12.00
N LEU A 270 34.42 -3.44 -12.39
CA LEU A 270 35.50 -2.46 -12.26
C LEU A 270 35.57 -1.82 -10.86
N PHE A 271 34.42 -1.62 -10.23
CA PHE A 271 34.31 -0.87 -8.96
C PHE A 271 33.84 -1.74 -7.79
N ARG A 272 33.84 -3.07 -7.93
CA ARG A 272 33.53 -3.96 -6.80
C ARG A 272 34.50 -3.64 -5.64
N PRO A 273 34.00 -3.40 -4.41
CA PRO A 273 34.90 -3.25 -3.28
C PRO A 273 35.70 -4.55 -3.13
N GLN A 274 37.03 -4.44 -3.11
CA GLN A 274 37.88 -5.56 -2.70
C GLN A 274 37.55 -5.85 -1.25
N GLU A 275 36.97 -7.01 -0.96
CA GLU A 275 36.88 -7.53 0.40
C GLU A 275 38.31 -7.62 0.95
N LYS A 276 38.58 -6.81 1.98
CA LYS A 276 39.71 -6.98 2.89
C LYS A 276 39.15 -7.31 4.26
#